data_AF-A0A2D4LSJ4-F1
#
_entry.id   AF-A0A2D4LSJ4-F1
#
_cell.length_a   1.000
_cell.length_b   1.000
_cell.length_c   1.000
_cell.angle_alpha   90.00
_cell.angle_beta   90.00
_cell.angle_gamma   90.00
#
_symmetry.space_group_name_H-M   'P 1'
#
loop_
_entity.id
_entity.type
_entity.pdbx_description
1 polymer ?
#
loop_
_entity_poly.entity_id
_entity_poly.type
_entity_poly.pdbx_seq_one_letter_code
_entity_poly.pdbx_strand_id
1 'polypeptide(L)'
;CCGKNIYISSNGIAEARSEIVSKQTLEDEEEHEEEVLTAHDLVDFSPVYRCLHIYSVLGDAETFENYYRKQRRKQARLVLQPQSNMHETVEDYRRYFSQIVGFFVVEDHILHATQGLITRAYTDELWNMALSKIIAVLRTHSSYCTDPDLVLELKNLIV
;
A
#
# COMPACT_ATOMS: atom_id res chain seq x y z
N CYS A 1 11.17 52.50 -18.12
CA CYS A 1 10.30 53.70 -18.03
C CYS A 1 9.30 53.69 -19.17
N CYS A 2 8.01 53.77 -18.82
CA CYS A 2 6.81 54.16 -19.60
C CYS A 2 6.67 53.67 -21.06
N GLY A 3 5.56 53.11 -21.52
CA GLY A 3 4.17 53.21 -21.06
C GLY A 3 3.28 53.02 -22.30
N LYS A 4 2.17 52.31 -22.12
CA LYS A 4 1.21 51.82 -23.12
C LYS A 4 0.62 52.91 -24.02
N ASN A 5 0.19 52.53 -25.23
CA ASN A 5 -0.94 53.17 -25.89
C ASN A 5 -1.91 52.11 -26.43
N ILE A 6 -3.15 52.21 -25.96
CA ILE A 6 -4.36 51.57 -26.49
C ILE A 6 -5.09 52.62 -27.36
N TYR A 7 -5.95 52.18 -28.29
CA TYR A 7 -7.26 52.72 -28.75
C TYR A 7 -7.41 52.43 -30.27
N ILE A 8 -8.19 51.43 -30.71
CA ILE A 8 -9.66 51.32 -31.03
C ILE A 8 -9.96 51.39 -32.55
N SER A 9 -10.52 50.27 -33.08
CA SER A 9 -11.60 50.05 -34.10
C SER A 9 -11.51 50.73 -35.50
N SER A 10 -12.00 50.23 -36.64
CA SER A 10 -12.97 49.17 -37.02
C SER A 10 -12.80 48.84 -38.52
N ASN A 11 -13.27 47.66 -38.94
CA ASN A 11 -13.94 47.30 -40.23
C ASN A 11 -13.29 46.17 -41.05
N GLY A 12 -14.12 45.17 -41.36
CA GLY A 12 -13.98 44.34 -42.57
C GLY A 12 -14.24 42.86 -42.35
N ILE A 13 -15.44 42.41 -42.71
CA ILE A 13 -15.94 41.02 -42.71
C ILE A 13 -15.26 40.19 -43.81
N ALA A 14 -15.04 38.90 -43.53
CA ALA A 14 -14.91 37.71 -44.42
C ALA A 14 -13.69 36.89 -43.98
N GLU A 15 -13.64 35.56 -43.95
CA GLU A 15 -14.52 34.47 -44.37
C GLU A 15 -13.94 33.23 -43.68
N ALA A 16 -14.77 32.24 -43.34
CA ALA A 16 -14.29 30.96 -42.87
C ALA A 16 -13.45 30.30 -43.98
N ARG A 17 -12.15 30.08 -43.72
CA ARG A 17 -11.33 29.18 -44.52
C ARG A 17 -10.75 28.09 -43.62
N SER A 18 -11.31 26.91 -43.83
CA SER A 18 -10.83 25.61 -43.39
C SER A 18 -9.32 25.47 -43.58
N GLU A 19 -8.58 25.42 -42.47
CA GLU A 19 -7.24 24.83 -42.42
C GLU A 19 -7.32 23.58 -41.55
N ILE A 20 -7.71 22.48 -42.20
CA ILE A 20 -7.39 21.13 -41.74
C ILE A 20 -5.88 20.98 -41.93
N VAL A 21 -5.11 21.36 -40.93
CA VAL A 21 -3.73 20.90 -40.76
C VAL A 21 -3.75 20.04 -39.51
N SER A 22 -3.87 18.73 -39.71
CA SER A 22 -3.59 17.72 -38.68
C SER A 22 -2.17 17.93 -38.19
N LYS A 23 -2.03 18.77 -37.18
CA LYS A 23 -0.91 18.73 -36.27
C LYS A 23 -1.19 17.53 -35.38
N GLN A 24 -0.74 16.36 -35.81
CA GLN A 24 -0.50 15.25 -34.90
C GLN A 24 0.49 15.79 -33.86
N THR A 25 -0.05 16.28 -32.75
CA THR A 25 0.65 16.25 -31.48
C THR A 25 0.95 14.79 -31.24
N LEU A 26 2.20 14.41 -31.49
CA LEU A 26 2.82 13.30 -30.80
C LEU A 26 2.74 13.69 -29.33
N GLU A 27 1.65 13.28 -28.69
CA GLU A 27 1.62 13.12 -27.25
C GLU A 27 2.63 12.00 -27.02
N ASP A 28 3.87 12.40 -26.73
CA ASP A 28 4.79 11.57 -26.00
C ASP A 28 4.05 11.25 -24.69
N GLU A 29 3.29 10.16 -24.69
CA GLU A 29 2.99 9.41 -23.48
C GLU A 29 4.37 8.99 -22.95
N GLU A 30 5.01 9.89 -22.20
CA GLU A 30 6.03 9.49 -21.25
C GLU A 30 5.32 8.46 -20.36
N GLU A 31 5.47 7.18 -20.71
CA GLU A 31 5.30 6.07 -19.79
C GLU A 31 6.18 6.42 -18.60
N HIS A 32 5.57 7.11 -17.64
CA HIS A 32 6.15 7.30 -16.33
C HIS A 32 6.19 5.89 -15.78
N GLU A 33 7.31 5.18 -15.99
CA GLU A 33 7.61 3.91 -15.32
C GLU A 33 7.45 4.21 -13.84
N GLU A 34 6.30 3.81 -13.30
CA GLU A 34 5.97 4.01 -11.91
C GLU A 34 6.93 3.12 -11.13
N GLU A 35 8.00 3.72 -10.61
CA GLU A 35 9.08 3.00 -9.94
C GLU A 35 8.48 2.16 -8.81
N VAL A 36 8.54 0.82 -8.95
CA VAL A 36 7.93 -0.10 -8.00
C VAL A 36 8.71 -0.02 -6.69
N LEU A 37 8.20 0.76 -5.76
CA LEU A 37 8.78 0.91 -4.43
C LEU A 37 8.75 -0.43 -3.69
N THR A 38 9.89 -0.81 -3.14
CA THR A 38 10.02 -2.03 -2.34
C THR A 38 9.95 -1.72 -0.85
N ALA A 39 9.90 -2.76 -0.01
CA ALA A 39 9.87 -2.58 1.44
C ALA A 39 11.06 -1.77 1.99
N HIS A 40 12.26 -1.93 1.41
CA HIS A 40 13.47 -1.26 1.89
C HIS A 40 13.52 0.23 1.53
N ASP A 41 12.77 0.65 0.51
CA ASP A 41 12.64 2.06 0.12
C ASP A 41 11.72 2.82 1.09
N LEU A 42 10.78 2.11 1.72
CA LEU A 42 9.74 2.68 2.56
C LEU A 42 10.01 2.57 4.07
N VAL A 43 10.85 1.62 4.50
CA VAL A 43 11.06 1.28 5.91
C VAL A 43 12.54 1.22 6.25
N ASP A 44 12.95 1.94 7.30
CA ASP A 44 14.29 1.81 7.86
C ASP A 44 14.43 0.52 8.70
N PHE A 45 15.14 -0.47 8.14
CA PHE A 45 15.45 -1.73 8.81
C PHE A 45 16.72 -1.69 9.67
N SER A 46 17.50 -0.60 9.60
CA SER A 46 18.76 -0.45 10.33
C SER A 46 18.64 -0.75 11.82
N PRO A 47 17.58 -0.33 12.54
CA PRO A 47 17.42 -0.67 13.95
C PRO A 47 17.37 -2.18 14.22
N VAL A 48 16.69 -2.95 13.35
CA VAL A 48 16.58 -4.41 13.50
C VAL A 48 17.92 -5.08 13.25
N TYR A 49 18.63 -4.69 12.19
CA TYR A 49 19.94 -5.27 11.87
C TYR A 49 21.00 -4.93 12.91
N ARG A 50 20.99 -3.70 13.44
CA ARG A 50 21.90 -3.30 14.51
C ARG A 50 21.67 -4.10 15.78
N CYS A 51 20.41 -4.28 16.20
CA CYS A 51 20.10 -5.11 17.35
C CYS A 51 20.50 -6.57 17.11
N LEU A 52 20.19 -7.13 15.95
CA LEU A 52 20.61 -8.49 15.59
C LEU A 52 22.13 -8.65 15.71
N HIS A 53 22.89 -7.74 15.10
CA HIS A 53 24.35 -7.77 15.14
C HIS A 53 24.91 -7.66 16.57
N ILE A 54 24.41 -6.73 17.37
CA ILE A 54 24.86 -6.54 18.77
C ILE A 54 24.63 -7.82 19.57
N TYR A 55 23.42 -8.38 19.53
CA TYR A 55 23.09 -9.58 20.29
C TYR A 55 23.83 -10.82 19.79
N SER A 56 24.08 -10.94 18.48
CA SER A 56 24.93 -12.00 17.93
C SER A 56 26.37 -11.91 18.43
N VAL A 57 26.97 -10.71 18.45
CA VAL A 57 28.35 -10.50 18.94
C VAL A 57 28.46 -10.75 20.44
N LEU A 58 27.42 -10.46 21.21
CA LEU A 58 27.36 -10.74 22.65
C LEU A 58 27.07 -12.22 22.99
N GLY A 59 26.77 -13.06 21.99
CA GLY A 59 26.41 -14.46 22.20
C GLY A 59 25.00 -14.68 22.77
N ASP A 60 24.12 -13.69 22.65
CA ASP A 60 22.75 -13.68 23.20
C ASP A 60 21.69 -13.49 22.10
N ALA A 61 21.97 -13.98 20.89
CA ALA A 61 21.08 -13.82 19.73
C ALA A 61 19.66 -14.34 20.00
N GLU A 62 19.52 -15.48 20.69
CA GLU A 62 18.24 -16.10 21.00
C GLU A 62 17.32 -15.17 21.82
N THR A 63 17.88 -14.39 22.73
CA THR A 63 17.10 -13.40 23.51
C THR A 63 16.49 -12.35 22.61
N PHE A 64 17.25 -11.82 21.65
CA PHE A 64 16.73 -10.85 20.70
C PHE A 64 15.72 -11.46 19.73
N GLU A 65 15.96 -12.69 19.25
CA GLU A 65 15.00 -13.41 18.41
C GLU A 65 13.65 -13.56 19.11
N ASN A 66 13.67 -14.05 20.34
CA ASN A 66 12.47 -14.22 21.16
C ASN A 66 11.76 -12.88 21.42
N TYR A 67 12.53 -11.82 21.72
CA TYR A 67 12.00 -10.48 21.88
C TYR A 67 11.32 -9.98 20.59
N TYR A 68 12.03 -10.04 19.46
CA TYR A 68 11.56 -9.59 18.15
C TYR A 68 10.25 -10.30 17.78
N ARG A 69 10.25 -11.64 17.76
CA ARG A 69 9.07 -12.45 17.40
C ARG A 69 7.88 -12.17 18.33
N LYS A 70 8.12 -11.93 19.62
CA LYS A 70 7.08 -11.57 20.59
C LYS A 70 6.48 -10.21 20.29
N GLN A 71 7.29 -9.21 19.93
CA GLN A 71 6.78 -7.89 19.55
C GLN A 71 6.03 -7.92 18.23
N ARG A 72 6.58 -8.58 17.20
CA ARG A 72 5.91 -8.71 15.90
C ARG A 72 4.57 -9.44 16.00
N ARG A 73 4.46 -10.46 16.86
CA ARG A 73 3.17 -11.12 17.15
C ARG A 73 2.15 -10.20 17.83
N LYS A 74 2.59 -9.25 18.67
CA LYS A 74 1.68 -8.22 19.22
C LYS A 74 1.22 -7.25 18.13
N GLN A 75 2.13 -6.81 17.26
CA GLN A 75 1.80 -5.93 16.15
C GLN A 75 0.84 -6.60 15.16
N ALA A 76 1.07 -7.86 14.79
CA ALA A 76 0.16 -8.64 13.95
C ALA A 76 -1.26 -8.64 14.53
N ARG A 77 -1.40 -8.82 15.85
CA ARG A 77 -2.72 -8.81 16.51
C ARG A 77 -3.43 -7.46 16.41
N LEU A 78 -2.69 -6.35 16.43
CA LEU A 78 -3.25 -5.00 16.29
C LEU A 78 -3.67 -4.73 14.85
N VAL A 79 -2.81 -5.05 13.88
CA VAL A 79 -3.09 -4.88 12.44
C VAL A 79 -4.30 -5.70 12.00
N LEU A 80 -4.51 -6.87 12.60
CA LEU A 80 -5.66 -7.74 12.28
C LEU A 80 -6.99 -7.28 12.91
N GLN A 81 -6.99 -6.25 13.77
CA GLN A 81 -8.23 -5.73 14.35
C GLN A 81 -8.97 -4.85 13.31
N PRO A 82 -10.23 -5.18 12.97
CA PRO A 82 -11.02 -4.33 12.08
C PRO A 82 -11.30 -2.99 12.76
N GLN A 83 -11.33 -1.90 11.98
CA GLN A 83 -11.83 -0.61 12.47
C GLN A 83 -13.34 -0.71 12.70
N SER A 84 -13.88 0.08 13.64
CA SER A 84 -15.29 -0.01 14.06
C SER A 84 -16.30 0.22 12.92
N ASN A 85 -15.93 1.00 11.91
CA ASN A 85 -16.74 1.38 10.76
C ASN A 85 -16.39 0.59 9.48
N MET A 86 -15.65 -0.52 9.56
CA MET A 86 -15.09 -1.21 8.39
C MET A 86 -16.12 -1.74 7.36
N HIS A 87 -17.42 -1.74 7.68
CA HIS A 87 -18.48 -2.24 6.80
C HIS A 87 -19.20 -1.14 6.01
N GLU A 88 -18.78 0.12 6.16
CA GLU A 88 -19.49 1.25 5.54
C GLU A 88 -19.08 1.43 4.08
N THR A 89 -17.81 1.24 3.74
CA THR A 89 -17.31 1.48 2.38
C THR A 89 -16.26 0.45 1.93
N VAL A 90 -16.07 0.30 0.62
CA VAL A 90 -14.99 -0.51 0.05
C VAL A 90 -13.61 0.02 0.39
N GLU A 91 -13.49 1.34 0.57
CA GLU A 91 -12.23 1.95 0.95
C GLU A 91 -11.78 1.52 2.36
N ASP A 92 -12.73 1.30 3.28
CA ASP A 92 -12.41 0.78 4.61
C ASP A 92 -11.89 -0.66 4.55
N TYR A 93 -12.45 -1.50 3.67
CA TYR A 93 -11.92 -2.84 3.39
C TYR A 93 -10.53 -2.77 2.76
N ARG A 94 -10.35 -1.91 1.74
CA ARG A 94 -9.05 -1.69 1.10
C ARG A 94 -8.00 -1.34 2.13
N ARG A 95 -8.29 -0.35 2.98
CA ARG A 95 -7.40 0.08 4.07
C ARG A 95 -7.11 -1.03 5.08
N TYR A 96 -8.10 -1.86 5.41
CA TYR A 96 -7.90 -3.02 6.30
C TYR A 96 -6.93 -4.03 5.69
N PHE A 97 -7.14 -4.42 4.43
CA PHE A 97 -6.27 -5.37 3.74
C PHE A 97 -4.87 -4.80 3.50
N SER A 98 -4.76 -3.53 3.09
CA SER A 98 -3.45 -2.87 2.89
C SER A 98 -2.60 -2.84 4.17
N GLN A 99 -3.21 -2.66 5.35
CA GLN A 99 -2.48 -2.74 6.61
C GLN A 99 -1.93 -4.15 6.88
N ILE A 100 -2.74 -5.18 6.61
CA ILE A 100 -2.34 -6.58 6.78
C ILE A 100 -1.21 -6.93 5.81
N VAL A 101 -1.39 -6.61 4.52
CA VAL A 101 -0.38 -6.84 3.50
C VAL A 101 0.91 -6.09 3.85
N GLY A 102 0.82 -4.82 4.26
CA GLY A 102 1.99 -4.05 4.69
C GLY A 102 2.75 -4.70 5.85
N PHE A 103 2.04 -5.30 6.82
CA PHE A 103 2.68 -6.09 7.87
C PHE A 103 3.45 -7.30 7.29
N PHE A 104 2.82 -8.08 6.41
CA PHE A 104 3.46 -9.27 5.83
C PHE A 104 4.58 -8.96 4.84
N VAL A 105 4.54 -7.84 4.12
CA VAL A 105 5.64 -7.37 3.27
C VAL A 105 6.89 -7.09 4.12
N VAL A 106 6.72 -6.48 5.29
CA VAL A 106 7.81 -6.25 6.25
C VAL A 106 8.34 -7.57 6.81
N GLU A 107 7.46 -8.52 7.18
CA GLU A 107 7.90 -9.85 7.64
C GLU A 107 8.65 -10.62 6.55
N ASP A 108 8.14 -10.63 5.32
CA ASP A 108 8.78 -11.33 4.20
C ASP A 108 10.18 -10.76 3.92
N HIS A 109 10.32 -9.42 3.96
CA HIS A 109 11.63 -8.79 3.83
C HIS A 109 12.59 -9.26 4.91
N ILE A 110 12.18 -9.29 6.18
CA ILE A 110 13.03 -9.75 7.29
C ILE A 110 13.39 -11.23 7.14
N LEU A 111 12.48 -12.07 6.65
CA LEU A 111 12.71 -13.51 6.44
C LEU A 111 13.83 -13.75 5.43
N HIS A 112 13.87 -12.94 4.37
CA HIS A 112 14.87 -13.06 3.32
C HIS A 112 16.17 -12.31 3.63
N ALA A 113 16.10 -11.19 4.36
CA ALA A 113 17.25 -10.34 4.66
C ALA A 113 18.07 -10.80 5.89
N THR A 114 17.48 -11.60 6.79
CA THR A 114 18.15 -12.01 8.04
C THR A 114 18.36 -13.51 8.12
N GLN A 115 19.46 -13.94 8.74
CA GLN A 115 19.73 -15.36 8.98
C GLN A 115 19.18 -15.76 10.35
N GLY A 116 17.99 -16.38 10.36
CA GLY A 116 17.44 -17.03 11.55
C GLY A 116 16.59 -16.15 12.47
N LEU A 117 16.54 -14.83 12.27
CA LEU A 117 15.70 -13.95 13.11
C LEU A 117 14.22 -14.36 13.09
N ILE A 118 13.73 -14.72 11.90
CA ILE A 118 12.43 -15.37 11.72
C ILE A 118 12.58 -16.58 10.78
N THR A 119 11.64 -17.52 10.91
CA THR A 119 11.64 -18.76 10.13
C THR A 119 10.38 -18.83 9.27
N ARG A 120 10.42 -19.69 8.24
CA ARG A 120 9.22 -19.99 7.42
C ARG A 120 8.07 -20.50 8.29
N ALA A 121 8.35 -21.44 9.19
CA ALA A 121 7.35 -21.98 10.13
C ALA A 121 6.71 -20.89 11.01
N TYR A 122 7.51 -19.95 11.53
CA TYR A 122 6.98 -18.82 12.30
C TYR A 122 6.06 -17.93 11.46
N THR A 123 6.47 -17.65 10.22
CA THR A 123 5.71 -16.81 9.28
C THR A 123 4.40 -17.50 8.89
N ASP A 124 4.43 -18.81 8.65
CA ASP A 124 3.25 -19.63 8.37
C ASP A 124 2.27 -19.63 9.54
N GLU A 125 2.75 -19.69 10.79
CA GLU A 125 1.88 -19.56 11.97
C GLU A 125 1.19 -18.19 12.02
N LEU A 126 1.93 -17.11 11.73
CA LEU A 126 1.35 -15.76 11.65
C LEU A 126 0.32 -15.66 10.53
N TRP A 127 0.63 -16.22 9.36
CA TRP A 127 -0.29 -16.24 8.22
C TRP A 127 -1.57 -17.01 8.53
N ASN A 128 -1.47 -18.20 9.11
CA ASN A 128 -2.64 -19.00 9.50
C ASN A 128 -3.52 -18.29 10.54
N MET A 129 -2.90 -17.60 11.50
CA MET A 129 -3.62 -16.74 12.45
C MET A 129 -4.33 -15.59 11.73
N ALA A 130 -3.63 -14.90 10.83
CA ALA A 130 -4.17 -13.78 10.06
C ALA A 130 -5.35 -14.23 9.20
N LEU A 131 -5.17 -15.29 8.41
CA LEU A 131 -6.20 -15.87 7.56
C LEU A 131 -7.44 -16.25 8.36
N SER A 132 -7.26 -16.93 9.50
CA SER A 132 -8.37 -17.29 10.40
C SER A 132 -9.16 -16.06 10.87
N LYS A 133 -8.46 -14.98 11.23
CA LYS A 133 -9.09 -13.72 11.66
C LYS A 133 -9.79 -12.99 10.51
N ILE A 134 -9.14 -12.88 9.35
CA ILE A 134 -9.68 -12.24 8.16
C ILE A 134 -10.99 -12.92 7.75
N ILE A 135 -11.00 -14.25 7.70
CA ILE A 135 -12.20 -15.03 7.38
C ILE A 135 -13.31 -14.76 8.41
N ALA A 136 -12.99 -14.72 9.71
CA ALA A 136 -13.97 -14.44 10.75
C ALA A 136 -14.58 -13.04 10.58
N VAL A 137 -13.73 -12.03 10.38
CA VAL A 137 -14.15 -10.64 10.15
C VAL A 137 -15.03 -10.55 8.89
N LEU A 138 -14.60 -11.11 7.77
CA LEU A 138 -15.37 -11.09 6.53
C LEU A 138 -16.72 -11.78 6.67
N ARG A 139 -16.79 -12.93 7.36
CA ARG A 139 -18.07 -13.62 7.64
C ARG A 139 -19.01 -12.76 8.47
N THR A 140 -18.50 -12.15 9.54
CA THR A 140 -19.31 -11.28 10.40
C THR A 140 -19.81 -10.07 9.64
N HIS A 141 -18.94 -9.34 8.94
CA HIS A 141 -19.34 -8.09 8.28
C HIS A 141 -20.16 -8.33 7.01
N SER A 142 -19.89 -9.40 6.23
CA SER A 142 -20.73 -9.75 5.07
C SER A 142 -22.14 -10.17 5.46
N SER A 143 -22.35 -10.74 6.65
CA SER A 143 -23.69 -11.11 7.13
C SER A 143 -24.61 -9.90 7.33
N TYR A 144 -24.04 -8.70 7.55
CA TYR A 144 -24.78 -7.45 7.69
C TYR A 144 -24.83 -6.65 6.39
N CYS A 145 -24.14 -7.09 5.33
CA CYS A 145 -24.11 -6.38 4.06
C CYS A 145 -25.40 -6.64 3.28
N THR A 146 -26.27 -5.64 3.21
CA THR A 146 -27.53 -5.70 2.46
C THR A 146 -27.42 -5.09 1.06
N ASP A 147 -26.29 -4.46 0.75
CA ASP A 147 -26.03 -3.79 -0.52
C ASP A 147 -25.33 -4.74 -1.51
N PRO A 148 -26.00 -5.16 -2.60
CA PRO A 148 -25.43 -6.09 -3.57
C PRO A 148 -24.22 -5.51 -4.32
N ASP A 149 -24.13 -4.20 -4.52
CA ASP A 149 -23.02 -3.56 -5.23
C ASP A 149 -21.76 -3.59 -4.35
N LEU A 150 -21.91 -3.30 -3.05
CA LEU A 150 -20.83 -3.40 -2.05
C LEU A 150 -20.28 -4.84 -1.94
N VAL A 151 -21.14 -5.86 -2.00
CA VAL A 151 -20.70 -7.27 -2.00
C VAL A 151 -19.89 -7.62 -3.25
N LEU A 152 -20.31 -7.12 -4.42
CA LEU A 152 -19.60 -7.34 -5.68
C LEU A 152 -18.23 -6.66 -5.68
N GLU A 153 -18.14 -5.42 -5.21
CA GLU A 153 -16.87 -4.71 -5.10
C GLU A 153 -15.94 -5.35 -4.07
N LEU A 154 -16.46 -5.81 -2.92
CA LEU A 154 -15.66 -6.56 -1.93
C LEU A 154 -15.08 -7.84 -2.53
N LYS A 155 -15.88 -8.57 -3.32
CA LYS A 155 -15.39 -9.76 -4.04
C LYS A 155 -14.24 -9.38 -4.98
N ASN A 156 -14.39 -8.33 -5.78
CA ASN A 156 -13.36 -7.88 -6.72
C ASN A 156 -12.09 -7.34 -6.03
N LEU A 157 -12.19 -6.93 -4.77
CA LEU A 157 -11.03 -6.51 -3.99
C LEU A 157 -10.22 -7.71 -3.47
N ILE A 158 -10.85 -8.86 -3.30
CA ILE A 158 -10.22 -10.09 -2.79
C ILE A 158 -9.70 -10.99 -3.92
N VAL A 159 -10.37 -11.01 -5.09
CA VAL A 159 -10.18 -11.97 -6.19
C VAL A 159 -9.67 -11.31 -7.45
#